data_AF-A0ABD5DUA7-F1
#
_entry.id   AF-A0ABD5DUA7-F1
#
_cell.length_a   1.000
_cell.length_b   1.000
_cell.length_c   1.000
_cell.angle_alpha   90.00
_cell.angle_beta   90.00
_cell.angle_gamma   90.00
#
_symmetry.space_group_name_H-M   'P 1'
#
loop_
_entity.id
_entity.type
_entity.pdbx_description
1 polymer ?
#
loop_
_entity_poly.entity_id
_entity_poly.type
_entity_poly.pdbx_seq_one_letter_code
_entity_poly.pdbx_strand_id
1 'polypeptide(L)'
;IAHARQTISDIIAGRDPRLLVVCGPCSIHDPEAAIEYARRFKALAAEVSDSLYLVMRVYFETPRTTVGWKGLINDPHMDGSFDVEGGLKIARRLLVELVN
;
A
#
# COMPACT_ATOMS: atom_id res chain seq x y z
N ILE A 1 9.27 8.73 4.10
CA ILE A 1 9.43 7.39 4.75
C ILE A 1 9.96 7.49 6.20
N ALA A 2 11.14 8.07 6.44
CA ALA A 2 11.72 8.13 7.80
C ALA A 2 10.78 8.80 8.82
N HIS A 3 10.22 9.96 8.47
CA HIS A 3 9.25 10.66 9.31
C HIS A 3 8.02 9.79 9.63
N ALA A 4 7.44 9.13 8.62
CA ALA A 4 6.29 8.25 8.82
C ALA A 4 6.57 7.10 9.80
N ARG A 5 7.77 6.49 9.74
CA ARG A 5 8.17 5.44 10.69
C ARG A 5 8.29 5.98 12.12
N GLN A 6 8.82 7.18 12.28
CA GLN A 6 8.92 7.83 13.58
C GLN A 6 7.53 8.11 14.15
N THR A 7 6.64 8.74 13.37
CA THR A 7 5.26 9.01 13.78
C THR A 7 4.51 7.74 14.18
N ILE A 8 4.62 6.66 13.39
CA ILE A 8 4.02 5.37 13.73
C ILE A 8 4.58 4.83 15.05
N SER A 9 5.89 4.94 15.27
CA SER A 9 6.52 4.53 16.53
C SER A 9 6.01 5.32 17.72
N ASP A 10 5.79 6.63 17.55
CA ASP A 10 5.27 7.51 18.59
C ASP A 10 3.80 7.22 18.92
N ILE A 11 2.96 6.93 17.91
CA ILE A 11 1.58 6.48 18.11
C ILE A 11 1.53 5.16 18.88
N ILE A 12 2.30 4.16 18.43
CA ILE A 12 2.35 2.84 19.09
C ILE A 12 2.84 2.96 20.54
N ALA A 13 3.75 3.89 20.81
CA ALA A 13 4.27 4.15 22.14
C ALA A 13 3.40 5.11 22.99
N GLY A 14 2.28 5.59 22.47
CA GLY A 14 1.36 6.51 23.16
C GLY A 14 1.89 7.95 23.32
N ARG A 15 2.95 8.34 22.63
CA ARG A 15 3.50 9.72 22.62
C ARG A 15 2.75 10.64 21.66
N ASP A 16 2.11 10.07 20.65
CA ASP A 16 1.20 10.75 19.74
C ASP A 16 -0.21 10.17 19.98
N PRO A 17 -1.21 11.00 20.34
CA PRO A 17 -2.53 10.50 20.71
C PRO A 17 -3.39 10.08 19.51
N ARG A 18 -2.93 10.30 18.27
CA ARG A 18 -3.69 9.95 17.07
C ARG A 18 -3.81 8.44 16.89
N LEU A 19 -4.89 8.00 16.25
CA LEU A 19 -5.08 6.59 15.89
C LEU A 19 -4.36 6.26 14.57
N LEU A 20 -3.48 5.26 14.59
CA LEU A 20 -2.91 4.67 13.38
C LEU A 20 -3.97 3.84 12.63
N VAL A 21 -4.18 4.13 11.35
CA VAL A 21 -5.11 3.39 10.49
C VAL A 21 -4.39 2.91 9.23
N VAL A 22 -4.31 1.59 9.07
CA VAL A 22 -3.78 0.96 7.85
C VAL A 22 -4.97 0.56 6.96
N CYS A 23 -5.17 1.26 5.86
CA CYS A 23 -6.37 1.16 5.02
C CYS A 23 -6.03 1.20 3.53
N GLY A 24 -6.72 0.40 2.72
CA GLY A 24 -6.51 0.35 1.27
C GLY A 24 -7.06 -0.92 0.61
N PRO A 25 -6.86 -1.07 -0.70
CA PRO A 25 -7.26 -2.28 -1.45
C PRO A 25 -6.74 -3.57 -0.82
N CYS A 26 -7.45 -4.69 -1.00
CA CYS A 26 -7.02 -6.01 -0.48
C CYS A 26 -5.68 -6.46 -1.03
N SER A 27 -5.48 -6.22 -2.32
CA SER A 27 -4.27 -6.48 -3.07
C SER A 27 -4.24 -5.52 -4.27
N ILE A 28 -3.05 -5.07 -4.63
CA ILE A 28 -2.85 -4.24 -5.83
C ILE A 28 -2.73 -5.17 -7.02
N HIS A 29 -3.56 -4.96 -8.03
CA HIS A 29 -3.50 -5.62 -9.33
C HIS A 29 -3.37 -4.60 -10.47
N ASP A 30 -3.92 -3.39 -10.28
CA ASP A 30 -3.83 -2.27 -11.22
C ASP A 30 -3.06 -1.09 -10.59
N PRO A 31 -1.86 -0.75 -11.09
CA PRO A 31 -1.08 0.39 -10.62
C PRO A 31 -1.76 1.75 -10.85
N GLU A 32 -2.51 1.94 -11.94
CA GLU A 32 -3.14 3.23 -12.25
C GLU A 32 -4.28 3.52 -11.29
N ALA A 33 -5.15 2.53 -11.07
CA ALA A 33 -6.20 2.62 -10.05
C ALA A 33 -5.61 2.80 -8.63
N ALA A 34 -4.45 2.21 -8.33
CA ALA A 34 -3.77 2.41 -7.05
C ALA A 34 -3.31 3.87 -6.87
N ILE A 35 -2.80 4.51 -7.93
CA ILE A 35 -2.40 5.93 -7.90
C ILE A 35 -3.63 6.83 -7.74
N GLU A 36 -4.73 6.54 -8.44
CA GLU A 36 -5.98 7.29 -8.27
C GLU A 36 -6.51 7.20 -6.84
N TYR A 37 -6.53 5.98 -6.28
CA TYR A 37 -6.90 5.76 -4.89
C TYR A 37 -5.99 6.56 -3.95
N ALA A 38 -4.68 6.54 -4.17
CA ALA A 38 -3.72 7.25 -3.35
C ALA A 38 -3.93 8.78 -3.34
N ARG A 39 -4.35 9.37 -4.47
CA ARG A 39 -4.69 10.80 -4.53
C ARG A 39 -5.87 11.13 -3.62
N ARG A 40 -6.94 10.32 -3.66
CA ARG A 40 -8.11 10.49 -2.78
C ARG A 40 -7.74 10.22 -1.31
N PHE A 41 -6.93 9.20 -1.07
CA PHE A 41 -6.44 8.83 0.26
C PHE A 41 -5.59 9.94 0.88
N LYS A 42 -4.73 10.60 0.09
CA LYS A 42 -3.91 11.73 0.53
C LYS A 42 -4.75 12.95 0.92
N ALA A 43 -5.80 13.26 0.16
CA ALA A 43 -6.75 14.32 0.49
C ALA A 43 -7.45 14.01 1.83
N LEU A 44 -8.00 12.80 1.98
CA LEU A 44 -8.63 12.37 3.23
C LEU A 44 -7.65 12.42 4.41
N ALA A 45 -6.42 11.94 4.22
CA ALA A 45 -5.39 11.94 5.27
C ALA A 45 -5.08 13.35 5.80
N ALA A 46 -5.17 14.38 4.94
CA ALA A 46 -5.03 15.77 5.36
C ALA A 46 -6.27 16.27 6.12
N GLU A 47 -7.48 15.88 5.71
CA GLU A 47 -8.73 16.30 6.37
C GLU A 47 -8.86 15.73 7.80
N VAL A 48 -8.33 14.53 8.06
CA VAL A 48 -8.45 13.85 9.36
C VAL A 48 -7.18 13.88 10.21
N SER A 49 -6.15 14.65 9.81
CA SER A 49 -4.79 14.55 10.36
C SER A 49 -4.66 14.88 11.84
N ASP A 50 -5.65 15.57 12.41
CA ASP A 50 -5.68 15.98 13.82
C ASP A 50 -5.98 14.80 14.76
N SER A 51 -6.66 13.76 14.26
CA SER A 51 -7.08 12.61 15.08
C SER A 51 -6.60 11.27 14.54
N LEU A 52 -6.35 11.16 13.23
CA LEU A 52 -5.97 9.91 12.58
C LEU A 52 -4.63 10.07 11.84
N TYR A 53 -3.81 9.02 11.87
CA TYR A 53 -2.65 8.88 11.03
C TYR A 53 -2.86 7.75 10.03
N LEU A 54 -3.16 8.12 8.78
CA LEU A 54 -3.51 7.16 7.73
C LEU A 54 -2.26 6.64 7.01
N VAL A 55 -2.19 5.32 6.85
CA VAL A 55 -1.17 4.62 6.05
C VAL A 55 -1.87 3.79 4.98
N MET A 56 -1.59 4.08 3.71
CA MET A 56 -2.17 3.33 2.60
C MET A 56 -1.65 1.89 2.59
N ARG A 57 -2.57 0.91 2.53
CA ARG A 57 -2.23 -0.49 2.35
C ARG A 57 -1.87 -0.76 0.88
N VAL A 58 -0.64 -1.18 0.63
CA VAL A 58 -0.12 -1.52 -0.70
C VAL A 58 0.42 -2.95 -0.67
N TYR A 59 -0.48 -3.93 -0.78
CA TYR A 59 -0.12 -5.36 -0.72
C TYR A 59 0.00 -5.93 -2.13
N PHE A 60 1.15 -6.53 -2.44
CA PHE A 60 1.45 -7.14 -3.74
C PHE A 60 1.35 -8.65 -3.75
N GLU A 61 1.10 -9.26 -2.60
CA GLU A 61 0.99 -10.70 -2.42
C GLU A 61 -0.33 -11.01 -1.73
N THR A 62 -0.91 -12.17 -2.04
CA THR A 62 -2.10 -12.64 -1.37
C THR A 62 -2.00 -14.14 -1.10
N PRO A 63 -1.99 -14.56 0.18
CA PRO A 63 -1.94 -15.98 0.50
C PRO A 63 -3.18 -16.71 -0.02
N ARG A 64 -2.99 -17.97 -0.40
CA ARG A 64 -4.04 -18.85 -0.92
C ARG A 64 -4.04 -20.15 -0.13
N THR A 65 -5.23 -20.66 0.17
CA THR A 65 -5.39 -21.97 0.81
C THR A 65 -5.03 -23.11 -0.16
N THR A 66 -5.34 -22.97 -1.44
CA THR A 66 -5.10 -23.99 -2.48
C THR A 66 -4.49 -23.39 -3.74
N VAL A 67 -5.33 -22.80 -4.61
CA VAL A 67 -4.95 -22.20 -5.89
C VAL A 67 -5.54 -20.80 -6.04
N GLY A 68 -5.04 -20.06 -7.01
CA GLY A 68 -5.50 -18.72 -7.34
C GLY A 68 -4.33 -17.75 -7.55
N TRP A 69 -4.65 -16.57 -8.09
CA TRP A 69 -3.68 -15.53 -8.34
C TRP A 69 -2.95 -15.13 -7.05
N LYS A 70 -1.61 -15.17 -7.04
CA LYS A 70 -0.80 -14.96 -5.83
C LYS A 70 -0.42 -13.51 -5.57
N GLY A 71 -0.70 -12.60 -6.50
CA GLY A 71 -0.38 -11.19 -6.36
C GLY A 71 0.43 -10.62 -7.53
N LEU A 72 0.51 -9.29 -7.59
CA LEU A 72 1.13 -8.54 -8.67
C LEU A 72 2.61 -8.85 -8.83
N ILE A 73 3.33 -9.13 -7.74
CA ILE A 73 4.74 -9.54 -7.85
C ILE A 73 4.85 -10.90 -8.54
N ASN A 74 3.94 -11.84 -8.25
CA ASN A 74 4.06 -13.20 -8.76
C ASN A 74 3.55 -13.34 -10.19
N ASP A 75 2.48 -12.63 -10.56
CA ASP A 75 1.83 -12.76 -11.87
C ASP A 75 1.20 -11.40 -12.27
N PRO A 76 2.00 -10.41 -12.70
CA PRO A 76 1.55 -9.03 -12.91
C PRO A 76 0.52 -8.87 -14.03
N HIS A 77 0.48 -9.80 -14.98
CA HIS A 77 -0.43 -9.77 -16.13
C HIS A 77 -1.73 -10.54 -15.89
N MET A 78 -1.83 -11.24 -14.76
CA MET A 78 -2.98 -12.07 -14.39
C MET A 78 -3.34 -13.13 -15.43
N ASP A 79 -2.35 -13.61 -16.18
CA ASP A 79 -2.49 -14.55 -17.30
C ASP A 79 -1.77 -15.89 -17.06
N GLY A 80 -1.15 -16.07 -15.89
CA GLY A 80 -0.40 -17.28 -15.54
C GLY A 80 1.01 -17.33 -16.15
N SER A 81 1.54 -16.22 -16.69
CA SER A 81 2.92 -16.13 -17.18
C SER A 81 3.97 -16.19 -16.08
N PHE A 82 3.60 -15.82 -14.85
CA PHE A 82 4.50 -15.77 -13.70
C PHE A 82 5.74 -14.89 -13.91
N ASP A 83 5.60 -13.75 -14.59
CA ASP A 83 6.68 -12.78 -14.77
C ASP A 83 7.04 -12.05 -13.45
N VAL A 84 7.80 -12.74 -12.59
CA VAL A 84 8.21 -12.21 -11.29
C VAL A 84 9.15 -11.00 -11.43
N GLU A 85 10.00 -11.00 -12.43
CA GLU A 85 10.93 -9.88 -12.66
C GLU A 85 10.15 -8.61 -13.04
N GLY A 86 9.21 -8.72 -13.98
CA GLY A 86 8.29 -7.64 -14.33
C GLY A 86 7.46 -7.18 -13.14
N GLY A 87 6.93 -8.14 -12.36
CA GLY A 87 6.17 -7.86 -11.14
C GLY A 87 6.95 -7.04 -10.11
N LEU A 88 8.21 -7.40 -9.85
CA LEU A 88 9.10 -6.64 -8.94
C LEU A 88 9.36 -5.21 -9.44
N LYS A 89 9.59 -5.03 -10.75
CA LYS A 89 9.79 -3.70 -11.35
C LYS A 89 8.55 -2.84 -11.23
N ILE A 90 7.37 -3.39 -11.52
CA ILE A 90 6.08 -2.69 -11.41
C ILE A 90 5.80 -2.32 -9.96
N ALA A 91 5.92 -3.27 -9.02
CA ALA A 91 5.69 -3.06 -7.60
C ALA A 91 6.59 -1.95 -7.02
N ARG A 92 7.89 -2.00 -7.35
CA ARG A 92 8.85 -0.98 -6.90
C ARG A 92 8.56 0.39 -7.49
N ARG A 93 8.25 0.46 -8.80
CA ARG A 93 7.89 1.72 -9.45
C ARG A 93 6.66 2.35 -8.79
N LEU A 94 5.62 1.55 -8.56
CA LEU A 94 4.43 2.01 -7.87
C LEU A 94 4.75 2.53 -6.46
N LEU A 95 5.53 1.80 -5.66
CA LEU A 95 5.91 2.27 -4.33
C LEU A 95 6.66 3.60 -4.37
N VAL A 96 7.58 3.79 -5.33
CA VAL A 96 8.30 5.06 -5.51
C VAL A 96 7.33 6.18 -5.87
N GLU A 97 6.38 5.93 -6.76
CA GLU A 97 5.39 6.93 -7.17
C GLU A 97 4.44 7.32 -6.03
N LEU A 98 4.04 6.36 -5.18
CA LEU A 98 3.16 6.59 -4.04
C LEU A 98 3.81 7.38 -2.89
N VAL A 99 5.14 7.36 -2.77
CA VAL A 99 5.85 8.06 -1.68
C VAL A 99 6.39 9.44 -2.08
N ASN A 100 6.34 9.78 -3.37
CA ASN A 100 6.69 11.10 -3.90
C ASN A 100 5.50 12.07 -3.79
#